data_AF-A0A6T5WMP1-F1
#
_entry.id   AF-A0A6T5WMP1-F1
#
_cell.length_a   1.000
_cell.length_b   1.000
_cell.length_c   1.000
_cell.angle_alpha   90.00
_cell.angle_beta   90.00
_cell.angle_gamma   90.00
#
_symmetry.space_group_name_H-M   'P 1'
#
loop_
_entity.id
_entity.type
_entity.pdbx_description
1 polymer ?
#
loop_
_entity_poly.entity_id
_entity_poly.type
_entity_poly.pdbx_seq_one_letter_code
_entity_poly.pdbx_strand_id
1 'polypeptide(L)'
;KLPHLIHASVASSAPVQAIVDNAGYNAVVGEAIAEPLVGGSAECLKAVQDAFNELGNRLSCDPASVGEDLMVCNAAETLADRKNVSQLIDDLTLLFPAQSNDPLCTEDLCNIAKICEHMTTATTTTKAAANTAVARRALRQDQQTQSASYNQLVTLARALLVDPSSGCMEVNYALGVAGLADPSGSMPLSGDRSWIWQTCSEFGFYQTCSADAGCPFHPHGTLPWYGSLELSLELCADLFNISKDDVYVNVNQTNQITGGRDIQSTRIAFPNGGIDPWKAQGIFPPGPDDYEPAFMVPGASHHAWTHPSRPGDSPSLVKARAAISELVETWLSQ
;
A
#
# COMPACT_ATOMS: atom_id res chain seq x y z
N LYS A 1 8.32 -28.20 3.35
CA LYS A 1 9.73 -28.61 3.66
C LYS A 1 9.85 -29.58 4.84
N LEU A 2 9.07 -29.45 5.92
CA LEU A 2 9.16 -30.31 7.11
C LEU A 2 7.86 -31.10 7.40
N PRO A 3 7.32 -31.88 6.45
CA PRO A 3 6.03 -32.57 6.62
C PRO A 3 6.04 -33.67 7.70
N HIS A 4 7.23 -34.08 8.15
CA HIS A 4 7.39 -35.03 9.27
C HIS A 4 7.31 -34.35 10.65
N LEU A 5 7.35 -33.02 10.71
CA LEU A 5 7.22 -32.23 11.95
C LEU A 5 5.90 -31.47 12.02
N ILE A 6 5.42 -30.99 10.87
CA ILE A 6 4.21 -30.18 10.76
C ILE A 6 3.18 -30.95 9.92
N HIS A 7 2.05 -31.32 10.55
CA HIS A 7 1.00 -32.12 9.92
C HIS A 7 0.25 -31.37 8.82
N ALA A 8 -0.03 -30.09 9.05
CA ALA A 8 -0.76 -29.21 8.14
C ALA A 8 -0.44 -27.72 8.41
N SER A 9 -0.75 -26.86 7.45
CA SER A 9 -0.55 -25.41 7.56
C SER A 9 -1.72 -24.61 6.95
N VAL A 10 -1.97 -23.42 7.47
CA VAL A 10 -2.88 -22.43 6.87
C VAL A 10 -2.06 -21.19 6.54
N ALA A 11 -1.67 -21.06 5.28
CA ALA A 11 -0.84 -19.98 4.75
C ALA A 11 -1.70 -18.75 4.45
N SER A 12 -2.07 -18.03 5.51
CA SER A 12 -3.01 -16.90 5.45
C SER A 12 -2.39 -15.68 4.77
N SER A 13 -2.97 -15.24 3.65
CA SER A 13 -2.50 -14.08 2.88
C SER A 13 -1.03 -14.16 2.50
N ALA A 14 -0.58 -15.37 2.12
CA ALA A 14 0.81 -15.66 1.86
C ALA A 14 1.18 -15.33 0.40
N PRO A 15 2.06 -14.34 0.14
CA PRO A 15 2.60 -14.07 -1.19
C PRO A 15 3.68 -15.12 -1.54
N VAL A 16 3.26 -16.31 -1.95
CA VAL A 16 4.17 -17.46 -2.17
C VAL A 16 5.12 -17.25 -3.35
N GLN A 17 4.75 -16.43 -4.33
CA GLN A 17 5.54 -16.16 -5.52
C GLN A 17 6.49 -14.99 -5.27
N ALA A 18 7.76 -15.27 -4.99
CA ALA A 18 8.78 -14.21 -4.97
C ALA A 18 8.89 -13.57 -6.36
N ILE A 19 8.98 -12.25 -6.42
CA ILE A 19 9.02 -11.49 -7.67
C ILE A 19 9.75 -10.18 -7.44
N VAL A 20 10.67 -9.80 -8.32
CA VAL A 20 11.41 -8.54 -8.16
C VAL A 20 10.43 -7.36 -8.24
N ASP A 21 9.73 -7.25 -9.38
CA ASP A 21 8.78 -6.17 -9.63
C ASP A 21 7.34 -6.63 -9.29
N ASN A 22 6.78 -6.10 -8.20
CA ASN A 22 5.44 -6.40 -7.73
C ASN A 22 4.43 -5.28 -8.08
N ALA A 23 4.39 -4.87 -9.34
CA ALA A 23 3.44 -3.87 -9.83
C ALA A 23 1.96 -4.23 -9.55
N GLY A 24 1.65 -5.54 -9.44
CA GLY A 24 0.31 -6.03 -9.11
C GLY A 24 -0.19 -5.63 -7.73
N TYR A 25 0.70 -5.29 -6.78
CA TYR A 25 0.30 -4.84 -5.45
C TYR A 25 -0.61 -3.61 -5.52
N ASN A 26 -0.13 -2.55 -6.19
CA ASN A 26 -0.88 -1.30 -6.31
C ASN A 26 -2.10 -1.41 -7.22
N ALA A 27 -2.11 -2.34 -8.17
CA ALA A 27 -3.30 -2.66 -8.95
C ALA A 27 -4.45 -3.14 -8.03
N VAL A 28 -4.14 -4.03 -7.10
CA VAL A 28 -5.11 -4.52 -6.12
C VAL A 28 -5.51 -3.44 -5.11
N VAL A 29 -4.61 -2.51 -4.75
CA VAL A 29 -5.00 -1.33 -3.97
C VAL A 29 -6.07 -0.52 -4.72
N GLY A 30 -5.93 -0.35 -6.04
CA GLY A 30 -6.96 0.26 -6.88
C GLY A 30 -8.29 -0.50 -6.87
N GLU A 31 -8.25 -1.84 -6.95
CA GLU A 31 -9.44 -2.68 -6.80
C GLU A 31 -10.12 -2.49 -5.43
N ALA A 32 -9.33 -2.41 -4.36
CA ALA A 32 -9.82 -2.22 -3.00
C ALA A 32 -10.52 -0.86 -2.83
N ILE A 33 -9.95 0.21 -3.40
CA ILE A 33 -10.56 1.55 -3.41
C ILE A 33 -11.90 1.56 -4.18
N ALA A 34 -12.06 0.68 -5.17
CA ALA A 34 -13.28 0.53 -5.94
C ALA A 34 -14.30 -0.46 -5.34
N GLU A 35 -13.94 -1.23 -4.30
CA GLU A 35 -14.72 -2.36 -3.80
C GLU A 35 -15.87 -1.92 -2.87
N PRO A 36 -17.15 -2.10 -3.27
CA PRO A 36 -18.29 -1.69 -2.46
C PRO A 36 -18.41 -2.42 -1.12
N LEU A 37 -17.90 -3.66 -1.00
CA LEU A 37 -17.91 -4.41 0.27
C LEU A 37 -17.13 -3.72 1.40
N VAL A 38 -16.22 -2.81 1.07
CA VAL A 38 -15.42 -2.04 2.04
C VAL A 38 -15.69 -0.54 1.98
N GLY A 39 -16.80 -0.15 1.34
CA GLY A 39 -17.21 1.24 1.17
C GLY A 39 -16.47 2.00 0.06
N GLY A 40 -15.74 1.28 -0.79
CA GLY A 40 -15.15 1.82 -2.00
C GLY A 40 -16.17 2.05 -3.12
N SER A 41 -15.74 2.73 -4.19
CA SER A 41 -16.55 2.93 -5.39
C SER A 41 -15.70 3.31 -6.61
N ALA A 42 -16.27 3.16 -7.80
CA ALA A 42 -15.62 3.62 -9.04
C ALA A 42 -15.38 5.15 -9.02
N GLU A 43 -16.28 5.91 -8.41
CA GLU A 43 -16.14 7.35 -8.23
C GLU A 43 -14.98 7.69 -7.29
N CYS A 44 -14.81 6.92 -6.21
CA CYS A 44 -13.69 7.08 -5.29
C CYS A 44 -12.35 6.78 -6.00
N LEU A 45 -12.26 5.65 -6.69
CA LEU A 45 -11.06 5.29 -7.47
C LEU A 45 -10.72 6.39 -8.49
N LYS A 46 -11.74 6.92 -9.18
CA LYS A 46 -11.56 8.01 -10.14
C LYS A 46 -11.04 9.29 -9.47
N ALA A 47 -11.58 9.66 -8.32
CA ALA A 47 -11.11 10.82 -7.56
C ALA A 47 -9.65 10.65 -7.11
N VAL A 48 -9.24 9.45 -6.67
CA VAL A 48 -7.84 9.16 -6.32
C VAL A 48 -6.93 9.31 -7.55
N GLN A 49 -7.31 8.70 -8.68
CA GLN A 49 -6.55 8.82 -9.92
C GLN A 49 -6.40 10.26 -10.39
N ASP A 50 -7.47 11.06 -10.32
CA ASP A 50 -7.45 12.48 -10.69
C ASP A 50 -6.55 13.30 -9.76
N ALA A 51 -6.57 13.02 -8.46
CA ALA A 51 -5.72 13.68 -7.49
C ALA A 51 -4.22 13.39 -7.74
N PHE A 52 -3.84 12.13 -7.95
CA PHE A 52 -2.44 11.77 -8.21
C PHE A 52 -1.94 12.23 -9.58
N ASN A 53 -2.82 12.25 -10.59
CA ASN A 53 -2.50 12.82 -11.89
C ASN A 53 -2.21 14.33 -11.77
N GLU A 54 -3.03 15.09 -11.04
CA GLU A 54 -2.78 16.51 -10.78
C GLU A 54 -1.53 16.72 -9.92
N LEU A 55 -1.33 15.92 -8.87
CA LEU A 55 -0.14 15.94 -8.02
C LEU A 55 1.14 15.81 -8.87
N GLY A 56 1.19 14.83 -9.75
CA GLY A 56 2.33 14.63 -10.65
C GLY A 56 2.60 15.82 -11.57
N ASN A 57 1.53 16.39 -12.14
CA ASN A 57 1.65 17.59 -12.98
C ASN A 57 2.24 18.75 -12.19
N ARG A 58 1.77 18.98 -10.96
CA ARG A 58 2.27 20.06 -10.10
C ARG A 58 3.70 19.82 -9.65
N LEU A 59 4.04 18.62 -9.20
CA LEU A 59 5.41 18.24 -8.84
C LEU A 59 6.39 18.38 -10.01
N SER A 60 5.95 18.15 -11.25
CA SER A 60 6.81 18.34 -12.43
C SER A 60 7.12 19.80 -12.77
N CYS A 61 6.29 20.74 -12.31
CA CYS A 61 6.38 22.16 -12.65
C CYS A 61 6.87 23.03 -11.48
N ASP A 62 6.29 22.84 -10.30
CA ASP A 62 6.56 23.61 -9.09
C ASP A 62 6.43 22.70 -7.84
N PRO A 63 7.46 21.88 -7.56
CA PRO A 63 7.48 21.03 -6.37
C PRO A 63 7.32 21.81 -5.07
N ALA A 64 7.85 23.05 -5.00
CA ALA A 64 7.81 23.86 -3.79
C ALA A 64 6.36 24.21 -3.41
N SER A 65 5.54 24.62 -4.38
CA SER A 65 4.11 24.88 -4.15
C SER A 65 3.36 23.62 -3.69
N VAL A 66 3.71 22.44 -4.22
CA VAL A 66 3.13 21.16 -3.72
C VAL A 66 3.54 20.89 -2.28
N GLY A 67 4.80 21.17 -1.92
CA GLY A 67 5.25 21.04 -0.54
C GLY A 67 4.55 22.00 0.41
N GLU A 68 4.26 23.23 -0.02
CA GLU A 68 3.43 24.18 0.75
C GLU A 68 1.99 23.67 0.90
N ASP A 69 1.39 23.16 -0.19
CA ASP A 69 0.08 22.52 -0.16
C ASP A 69 0.07 21.33 0.81
N LEU A 70 1.09 20.49 0.86
CA LEU A 70 1.12 19.31 1.72
C LEU A 70 1.70 19.57 3.12
N MET A 71 2.14 20.81 3.39
CA MET A 71 2.85 21.20 4.61
C MET A 71 4.14 20.40 4.84
N VAL A 72 4.93 20.17 3.79
CA VAL A 72 6.26 19.53 3.88
C VAL A 72 7.26 20.47 4.56
N CYS A 73 8.06 19.95 5.50
CA CYS A 73 9.10 20.70 6.18
C CYS A 73 10.15 21.19 5.17
N ASN A 74 10.46 22.50 5.17
CA ASN A 74 11.39 23.13 4.21
C ASN A 74 11.09 22.75 2.74
N ALA A 75 9.82 22.86 2.34
CA ALA A 75 9.29 22.38 1.06
C ALA A 75 10.19 22.60 -0.15
N ALA A 76 10.69 23.83 -0.36
CA ALA A 76 11.49 24.17 -1.53
C ALA A 76 12.83 23.41 -1.58
N GLU A 77 13.54 23.34 -0.45
CA GLU A 77 14.79 22.59 -0.34
C GLU A 77 14.56 21.08 -0.37
N THR A 78 13.55 20.60 0.36
CA THR A 78 13.23 19.19 0.50
C THR A 78 12.82 18.56 -0.82
N LEU A 79 11.91 19.21 -1.57
CA LEU A 79 11.37 18.69 -2.82
C LEU A 79 12.21 19.06 -4.06
N ALA A 80 13.37 19.69 -3.87
CA ALA A 80 14.40 19.78 -4.91
C ALA A 80 15.11 18.43 -5.15
N ASP A 81 15.10 17.52 -4.17
CA ASP A 81 15.62 16.16 -4.33
C ASP A 81 14.52 15.21 -4.84
N ARG A 82 14.78 14.58 -5.99
CA ARG A 82 13.90 13.58 -6.60
C ARG A 82 13.61 12.38 -5.69
N LYS A 83 14.53 11.98 -4.81
CA LYS A 83 14.33 10.85 -3.89
C LYS A 83 13.34 11.23 -2.78
N ASN A 84 13.37 12.47 -2.32
CA ASN A 84 12.35 13.01 -1.41
C ASN A 84 10.99 13.14 -2.11
N VAL A 85 10.95 13.55 -3.38
CA VAL A 85 9.70 13.54 -4.15
C VAL A 85 9.14 12.13 -4.29
N SER A 86 9.98 11.11 -4.52
CA SER A 86 9.53 9.71 -4.53
C SER A 86 8.95 9.28 -3.19
N GLN A 87 9.68 9.54 -2.10
CA GLN A 87 9.24 9.21 -0.74
C GLN A 87 7.91 9.88 -0.41
N LEU A 88 7.75 11.16 -0.76
CA LEU A 88 6.48 11.88 -0.57
C LEU A 88 5.31 11.18 -1.26
N ILE A 89 5.49 10.80 -2.53
CA ILE A 89 4.39 10.12 -3.26
C ILE A 89 4.12 8.75 -2.64
N ASP A 90 5.15 8.00 -2.24
CA ASP A 90 5.01 6.72 -1.56
C ASP A 90 4.23 6.86 -0.23
N ASP A 91 4.56 7.86 0.59
CA ASP A 91 3.84 8.19 1.83
C ASP A 91 2.36 8.52 1.56
N LEU A 92 2.07 9.23 0.46
CA LEU A 92 0.70 9.54 0.04
C LEU A 92 -0.07 8.28 -0.41
N THR A 93 0.59 7.27 -0.97
CA THR A 93 -0.09 6.01 -1.33
C THR A 93 -0.56 5.24 -0.09
N LEU A 94 0.15 5.38 1.04
CA LEU A 94 -0.21 4.74 2.32
C LEU A 94 -1.50 5.28 2.93
N LEU A 95 -1.99 6.44 2.45
CA LEU A 95 -3.30 7.00 2.83
C LEU A 95 -4.47 6.10 2.41
N PHE A 96 -4.26 5.10 1.56
CA PHE A 96 -5.28 4.17 1.06
C PHE A 96 -5.01 2.75 1.60
N PRO A 97 -5.49 2.42 2.80
CA PRO A 97 -4.95 1.31 3.60
C PRO A 97 -5.52 -0.06 3.20
N ALA A 98 -5.38 -0.51 1.95
CA ALA A 98 -5.95 -1.79 1.51
C ALA A 98 -5.47 -2.99 2.35
N GLN A 99 -4.18 -3.03 2.70
CA GLN A 99 -3.59 -4.09 3.52
C GLN A 99 -4.13 -4.07 4.97
N SER A 100 -4.23 -2.90 5.59
CA SER A 100 -4.61 -2.73 7.00
C SER A 100 -6.07 -2.33 7.22
N ASN A 101 -6.90 -2.34 6.16
CA ASN A 101 -8.27 -1.85 6.21
C ASN A 101 -9.09 -2.59 7.28
N ASP A 102 -9.65 -1.84 8.22
CA ASP A 102 -10.58 -2.35 9.22
C ASP A 102 -11.95 -1.66 9.07
N PRO A 103 -12.96 -2.33 8.50
CA PRO A 103 -14.30 -1.78 8.39
C PRO A 103 -14.96 -1.38 9.73
N LEU A 104 -14.46 -1.89 10.87
CA LEU A 104 -14.98 -1.58 12.19
C LEU A 104 -14.28 -0.41 12.89
N CYS A 105 -13.27 0.19 12.27
CA CYS A 105 -12.56 1.31 12.88
C CYS A 105 -13.48 2.54 13.04
N THR A 106 -13.41 3.20 14.19
CA THR A 106 -14.32 4.31 14.55
C THR A 106 -13.74 5.70 14.33
N GLU A 107 -12.41 5.83 14.25
CA GLU A 107 -11.70 7.09 14.06
C GLU A 107 -11.97 7.70 12.67
N ASP A 108 -11.75 9.00 12.48
CA ASP A 108 -11.91 9.61 11.17
C ASP A 108 -10.83 9.08 10.21
N LEU A 109 -11.19 8.86 8.95
CA LEU A 109 -10.26 8.47 7.87
C LEU A 109 -9.49 7.15 8.10
N CYS A 110 -9.90 6.32 9.05
CA CYS A 110 -9.16 5.10 9.43
C CYS A 110 -9.41 3.87 8.52
N ASN A 111 -10.33 3.96 7.56
CA ASN A 111 -10.63 2.87 6.61
C ASN A 111 -11.05 3.39 5.24
N ILE A 112 -11.10 2.48 4.27
CA ILE A 112 -11.43 2.78 2.87
C ILE A 112 -12.77 3.50 2.75
N ALA A 113 -13.82 3.07 3.47
CA ALA A 113 -15.13 3.70 3.42
C ALA A 113 -15.08 5.21 3.75
N LYS A 114 -14.41 5.57 4.86
CA LYS A 114 -14.28 6.96 5.33
C LYS A 114 -13.39 7.79 4.42
N ILE A 115 -12.29 7.20 3.93
CA ILE A 115 -11.41 7.86 2.96
C ILE A 115 -12.16 8.10 1.64
N CYS A 116 -12.94 7.13 1.16
CA CYS A 116 -13.73 7.27 -0.05
C CYS A 116 -14.87 8.28 0.10
N GLU A 117 -15.53 8.33 1.25
CA GLU A 117 -16.48 9.40 1.57
C GLU A 117 -15.81 10.78 1.45
N HIS A 118 -14.61 10.95 2.04
CA HIS A 118 -13.85 12.20 1.95
C HIS A 118 -13.45 12.55 0.50
N MET A 119 -12.89 11.58 -0.24
CA MET A 119 -12.46 11.76 -1.63
C MET A 119 -13.61 11.97 -2.61
N THR A 120 -14.85 11.65 -2.24
CA THR A 120 -16.03 11.85 -3.11
C THR A 120 -16.94 12.97 -2.65
N THR A 121 -16.73 13.50 -1.44
CA THR A 121 -17.51 14.63 -0.93
C THR A 121 -17.16 15.88 -1.73
N ALA A 122 -18.08 16.32 -2.59
CA ALA A 122 -17.99 17.62 -3.24
C ALA A 122 -17.72 18.67 -2.18
N THR A 123 -16.68 19.49 -2.35
CA THR A 123 -16.37 20.59 -1.44
C THR A 123 -17.58 21.54 -1.44
N THR A 124 -18.52 21.34 -0.53
CA THR A 124 -19.32 22.45 -0.02
C THR A 124 -18.32 23.32 0.72
N THR A 125 -17.60 24.16 -0.02
CA THR A 125 -17.00 25.36 0.56
C THR A 125 -18.11 25.99 1.37
N THR A 126 -17.95 25.93 2.68
CA THR A 126 -18.68 26.76 3.62
C THR A 126 -18.48 28.19 3.14
N LYS A 127 -19.51 28.74 2.49
CA LYS A 127 -19.65 30.18 2.20
C LYS A 127 -19.60 31.05 3.48
N ALA A 128 -19.32 30.46 4.64
CA ALA A 128 -19.34 31.08 5.96
C ALA A 128 -18.04 31.81 6.35
N ALA A 129 -16.90 31.60 5.65
CA ALA A 129 -15.62 32.20 6.07
C ALA A 129 -15.17 33.46 5.31
N ALA A 130 -15.89 33.94 4.29
CA ALA A 130 -15.45 35.09 3.48
C ALA A 130 -16.43 36.28 3.54
N ASN A 131 -16.36 37.03 4.65
CA ASN A 131 -17.14 38.25 4.86
C ASN A 131 -16.58 39.50 4.17
N THR A 132 -15.48 39.40 3.41
CA THR A 132 -14.92 40.55 2.66
C THR A 132 -14.64 40.20 1.20
N ALA A 133 -14.87 41.18 0.31
CA ALA A 133 -14.64 41.04 -1.13
C ALA A 133 -13.17 40.76 -1.49
N VAL A 134 -12.24 41.16 -0.62
CA VAL A 134 -10.80 40.92 -0.75
C VAL A 134 -10.45 39.45 -0.47
N ALA A 135 -10.99 38.86 0.60
CA ALA A 135 -10.84 37.43 0.89
C ALA A 135 -11.48 36.55 -0.21
N ARG A 136 -12.62 36.99 -0.77
CA ARG A 136 -13.24 36.33 -1.93
C ARG A 136 -12.40 36.39 -3.20
N ARG A 137 -11.53 37.40 -3.37
CA ARG A 137 -10.69 37.55 -4.57
C ARG A 137 -9.40 36.71 -4.44
N ALA A 138 -8.82 36.64 -3.24
CA ALA A 138 -7.68 35.77 -2.94
C ALA A 138 -8.08 34.28 -3.03
N LEU A 139 -9.19 33.88 -2.40
CA LEU A 139 -9.72 32.50 -2.51
C LEU A 139 -10.11 32.12 -3.95
N ARG A 140 -10.58 33.08 -4.76
CA ARG A 140 -10.94 32.84 -6.17
C ARG A 140 -9.74 32.72 -7.10
N GLN A 141 -8.55 33.18 -6.74
CA GLN A 141 -7.38 32.99 -7.62
C GLN A 141 -6.65 31.68 -7.32
N ASP A 142 -6.61 31.24 -6.06
CA ASP A 142 -6.06 29.93 -5.66
C ASP A 142 -7.00 28.76 -6.01
N GLN A 143 -8.27 28.82 -5.60
CA GLN A 143 -9.23 27.72 -5.79
C GLN A 143 -9.69 27.54 -7.24
N GLN A 144 -9.30 28.42 -8.16
CA GLN A 144 -9.72 28.36 -9.56
C GLN A 144 -8.74 27.55 -10.43
N THR A 145 -7.65 27.02 -9.85
CA THR A 145 -6.69 26.15 -10.57
C THR A 145 -6.58 24.72 -10.02
N GLN A 146 -6.90 24.46 -8.75
CA GLN A 146 -6.84 23.12 -8.14
C GLN A 146 -8.15 22.34 -8.31
N SER A 147 -8.09 21.06 -8.70
CA SER A 147 -9.29 20.22 -8.73
C SER A 147 -9.81 19.91 -7.32
N ALA A 148 -11.08 19.50 -7.22
CA ALA A 148 -11.66 19.04 -5.95
C ALA A 148 -10.89 17.81 -5.40
N SER A 149 -10.51 16.89 -6.29
CA SER A 149 -9.78 15.67 -5.95
C SER A 149 -8.38 15.95 -5.38
N TYR A 150 -7.63 16.87 -5.99
CA TYR A 150 -6.34 17.29 -5.43
C TYR A 150 -6.49 17.93 -4.05
N ASN A 151 -7.48 18.80 -3.87
CA ASN A 151 -7.76 19.44 -2.57
C ASN A 151 -8.15 18.42 -1.48
N GLN A 152 -8.91 17.39 -1.83
CA GLN A 152 -9.25 16.30 -0.91
C GLN A 152 -8.00 15.50 -0.53
N LEU A 153 -7.13 15.15 -1.48
CA LEU A 153 -5.86 14.48 -1.21
C LEU A 153 -4.98 15.33 -0.27
N VAL A 154 -4.85 16.63 -0.53
CA VAL A 154 -4.10 17.55 0.35
C VAL A 154 -4.68 17.58 1.76
N THR A 155 -6.00 17.66 1.88
CA THR A 155 -6.68 17.68 3.20
C THR A 155 -6.46 16.36 3.94
N LEU A 156 -6.54 15.24 3.23
CA LEU A 156 -6.31 13.89 3.76
C LEU A 156 -4.86 13.73 4.25
N ALA A 157 -3.89 14.12 3.41
CA ALA A 157 -2.47 14.06 3.73
C ALA A 157 -2.13 14.92 4.95
N ARG A 158 -2.64 16.16 5.00
CA ARG A 158 -2.43 17.04 6.17
C ARG A 158 -3.02 16.45 7.46
N ALA A 159 -4.17 15.79 7.37
CA ALA A 159 -4.81 15.19 8.54
C ALA A 159 -4.04 13.98 9.09
N LEU A 160 -3.38 13.21 8.22
CA LEU A 160 -2.79 11.92 8.60
C LEU A 160 -1.25 11.90 8.68
N LEU A 161 -0.56 12.80 7.99
CA LEU A 161 0.90 12.75 7.82
C LEU A 161 1.64 13.96 8.42
N VAL A 162 0.95 15.05 8.76
CA VAL A 162 1.58 16.19 9.43
C VAL A 162 1.77 15.85 10.90
N ASP A 163 3.03 15.89 11.35
CA ASP A 163 3.34 15.71 12.75
C ASP A 163 2.83 16.91 13.57
N PRO A 164 1.94 16.71 14.57
CA PRO A 164 1.43 17.80 15.39
C PRO A 164 2.51 18.56 16.17
N SER A 165 3.68 17.94 16.41
CA SER A 165 4.76 18.55 17.19
C SER A 165 5.59 19.55 16.38
N SER A 166 5.95 19.20 15.15
CA SER A 166 6.69 20.05 14.22
C SER A 166 5.77 20.94 13.36
N GLY A 167 4.51 20.54 13.18
CA GLY A 167 3.53 21.24 12.36
C GLY A 167 3.76 21.07 10.86
N CYS A 168 4.58 20.11 10.44
CA CYS A 168 4.83 19.79 9.04
C CYS A 168 5.04 18.27 8.83
N MET A 169 5.02 17.84 7.57
CA MET A 169 5.37 16.49 7.15
C MET A 169 6.88 16.41 6.92
N GLU A 170 7.56 15.57 7.69
CA GLU A 170 8.99 15.33 7.54
C GLU A 170 9.21 14.35 6.37
N VAL A 171 9.83 14.83 5.30
CA VAL A 171 10.21 14.00 4.14
C VAL A 171 11.71 14.07 3.96
N ASN A 172 12.40 12.97 4.26
CA ASN A 172 13.85 12.94 4.19
C ASN A 172 14.36 11.52 3.90
N TYR A 173 14.47 11.22 2.60
CA TYR A 173 14.94 9.92 2.12
C TYR A 173 16.33 9.58 2.67
N ALA A 174 17.26 10.54 2.64
CA ALA A 174 18.64 10.32 3.09
C ALA A 174 18.70 9.97 4.59
N LEU A 175 17.88 10.63 5.42
CA LEU A 175 17.75 10.29 6.84
C LEU A 175 17.18 8.89 7.04
N GLY A 176 16.17 8.51 6.25
CA GLY A 176 15.61 7.15 6.26
C GLY A 176 16.66 6.09 5.93
N VAL A 177 17.43 6.28 4.86
CA VAL A 177 18.53 5.38 4.47
C VAL A 177 19.61 5.32 5.55
N ALA A 178 20.00 6.46 6.14
CA ALA A 178 20.97 6.47 7.23
C ALA A 178 20.46 5.68 8.46
N GLY A 179 19.17 5.79 8.78
CA GLY A 179 18.53 5.01 9.84
C GLY A 179 18.54 3.50 9.54
N LEU A 180 18.28 3.10 8.29
CA LEU A 180 18.34 1.70 7.86
C LEU A 180 19.78 1.15 7.80
N ALA A 181 20.76 2.01 7.54
CA ALA A 181 22.16 1.63 7.51
C ALA A 181 22.71 1.30 8.90
N ASP A 182 22.15 1.88 9.98
CA ASP A 182 22.59 1.66 11.35
C ASP A 182 22.16 0.27 11.88
N PRO A 183 23.10 -0.67 12.10
CA PRO A 183 22.78 -1.99 12.61
C PRO A 183 22.50 -2.01 14.12
N SER A 184 22.71 -0.90 14.85
CA SER A 184 22.52 -0.84 16.30
C SER A 184 21.05 -0.70 16.72
N GLY A 185 20.15 -0.40 15.78
CA GLY A 185 18.71 -0.29 16.04
C GLY A 185 18.31 0.98 16.79
N SER A 186 19.09 2.06 16.66
CA SER A 186 18.84 3.34 17.35
C SER A 186 17.60 4.08 16.83
N MET A 187 17.08 3.71 15.66
CA MET A 187 15.82 4.19 15.10
C MET A 187 14.67 3.20 15.36
N PRO A 188 13.42 3.67 15.54
CA PRO A 188 12.23 2.84 15.79
C PRO A 188 11.76 2.02 14.56
N LEU A 189 12.70 1.62 13.69
CA LEU A 189 12.49 0.81 12.48
C LEU A 189 12.65 -0.69 12.79
N SER A 190 12.08 -1.17 13.90
CA SER A 190 12.34 -2.51 14.42
C SER A 190 11.77 -3.58 13.48
N GLY A 191 12.60 -4.05 12.54
CA GLY A 191 12.22 -5.06 11.55
C GLY A 191 12.42 -4.61 10.11
N ASP A 192 12.32 -3.31 9.81
CA ASP A 192 12.37 -2.81 8.43
C ASP A 192 13.71 -3.10 7.77
N ARG A 193 14.82 -2.88 8.47
CA ARG A 193 16.15 -3.23 7.95
C ARG A 193 16.26 -4.72 7.61
N SER A 194 15.73 -5.58 8.49
CA SER A 194 15.73 -7.04 8.27
C SER A 194 14.81 -7.43 7.11
N TRP A 195 13.66 -6.78 6.99
CA TRP A 195 12.74 -6.99 5.89
C TRP A 195 13.34 -6.56 4.56
N ILE A 196 13.95 -5.38 4.48
CA ILE A 196 14.64 -4.91 3.27
C ILE A 196 15.81 -5.84 2.94
N TRP A 197 16.54 -6.36 3.93
CA TRP A 197 17.53 -7.41 3.67
C TRP A 197 16.91 -8.62 2.98
N GLN A 198 15.79 -9.15 3.50
CA GLN A 198 15.10 -10.29 2.90
C GLN A 198 14.55 -9.99 1.50
N THR A 199 14.04 -8.79 1.24
CA THR A 199 13.58 -8.42 -0.11
C THR A 199 14.76 -8.34 -1.10
N CYS A 200 15.91 -7.80 -0.68
CA CYS A 200 17.12 -7.77 -1.50
C CYS A 200 17.78 -9.14 -1.69
N SER A 201 17.76 -10.01 -0.66
CA SER A 201 18.49 -11.28 -0.66
C SER A 201 17.66 -12.49 -1.04
N GLU A 202 16.31 -12.40 -1.01
CA GLU A 202 15.44 -13.56 -1.21
C GLU A 202 14.18 -13.25 -2.04
N PHE A 203 13.38 -12.25 -1.68
CA PHE A 203 11.98 -12.21 -2.12
C PHE A 203 11.64 -11.19 -3.21
N GLY A 204 12.38 -10.09 -3.31
CA GLY A 204 11.93 -8.92 -4.04
C GLY A 204 10.71 -8.30 -3.35
N PHE A 205 9.59 -8.20 -4.06
CA PHE A 205 8.34 -7.55 -3.65
C PHE A 205 8.35 -6.03 -3.70
N TYR A 206 9.15 -5.43 -4.58
CA TYR A 206 9.14 -3.97 -4.73
C TYR A 206 7.82 -3.52 -5.34
N GLN A 207 7.10 -2.69 -4.60
CA GLN A 207 5.75 -2.23 -4.94
C GLN A 207 5.84 -1.07 -5.93
N THR A 208 6.12 -1.39 -7.18
CA THR A 208 6.19 -0.39 -8.24
C THR A 208 4.79 0.13 -8.59
N CYS A 209 4.76 1.26 -9.28
CA CYS A 209 3.52 1.87 -9.73
C CYS A 209 3.67 2.27 -11.18
N SER A 210 3.02 1.52 -12.08
CA SER A 210 3.03 1.79 -13.51
C SER A 210 1.61 1.82 -14.08
N ALA A 211 1.42 2.61 -15.14
CA ALA A 211 0.11 2.76 -15.77
C ALA A 211 -0.39 1.46 -16.44
N ASP A 212 0.52 0.67 -17.02
CA ASP A 212 0.21 -0.61 -17.66
C ASP A 212 -0.16 -1.71 -16.67
N ALA A 213 0.34 -1.64 -15.43
CA ALA A 213 -0.07 -2.52 -14.34
C ALA A 213 -1.38 -2.09 -13.68
N GLY A 214 -1.97 -0.95 -14.05
CA GLY A 214 -3.22 -0.45 -13.48
C GLY A 214 -3.06 0.22 -12.10
N CYS A 215 -1.86 0.72 -11.77
CA CYS A 215 -1.64 1.45 -10.52
C CYS A 215 -2.50 2.74 -10.47
N PRO A 216 -3.32 2.95 -9.42
CA PRO A 216 -4.19 4.13 -9.30
C PRO A 216 -3.42 5.42 -8.98
N PHE A 217 -2.16 5.31 -8.53
CA PHE A 217 -1.33 6.42 -8.07
C PHE A 217 -0.38 6.96 -9.14
N HIS A 218 -0.36 6.35 -10.33
CA HIS A 218 0.62 6.68 -11.35
C HIS A 218 0.34 8.07 -11.95
N PRO A 219 1.28 9.03 -11.88
CA PRO A 219 1.12 10.39 -12.42
C PRO A 219 1.31 10.40 -13.95
N HIS A 220 0.34 9.86 -14.68
CA HIS A 220 0.28 9.61 -16.14
C HIS A 220 1.25 10.41 -17.04
N GLY A 221 2.54 10.04 -17.01
CA GLY A 221 3.57 10.53 -17.93
C GLY A 221 4.28 11.83 -17.51
N THR A 222 3.94 12.46 -16.38
CA THR A 222 4.61 13.69 -15.93
C THR A 222 5.81 13.44 -15.03
N LEU A 223 5.85 12.30 -14.33
CA LEU A 223 7.01 11.84 -13.58
C LEU A 223 7.40 10.41 -14.04
N PRO A 224 8.00 10.23 -15.23
CA PRO A 224 8.27 8.89 -15.80
C PRO A 224 9.29 8.08 -15.01
N TRP A 225 9.97 8.69 -14.03
CA TRP A 225 10.94 8.04 -13.15
C TRP A 225 10.31 7.57 -11.83
N TYR A 226 9.14 8.08 -11.44
CA TYR A 226 8.47 7.70 -10.19
C TYR A 226 7.88 6.29 -10.32
N GLY A 227 7.79 5.57 -9.20
CA GLY A 227 7.23 4.22 -9.14
C GLY A 227 8.03 3.19 -9.92
N SER A 228 9.25 3.54 -10.35
CA SER A 228 10.16 2.63 -11.05
C SER A 228 10.93 1.76 -10.05
N LEU A 229 11.26 0.55 -10.48
CA LEU A 229 12.02 -0.43 -9.71
C LEU A 229 13.42 0.06 -9.31
N GLU A 230 13.99 1.03 -10.03
CA GLU A 230 15.39 1.41 -9.91
C GLU A 230 15.75 1.91 -8.50
N LEU A 231 14.91 2.75 -7.89
CA LEU A 231 15.18 3.29 -6.55
C LEU A 231 15.22 2.19 -5.48
N SER A 232 14.33 1.19 -5.59
CA SER A 232 14.31 0.05 -4.68
C SER A 232 15.55 -0.84 -4.83
N LEU A 233 16.05 -1.02 -6.06
CA LEU A 233 17.27 -1.78 -6.31
C LEU A 233 18.55 -1.01 -5.90
N GLU A 234 18.57 0.32 -6.06
CA GLU A 234 19.63 1.18 -5.52
C GLU A 234 19.77 1.01 -4.01
N LEU A 235 18.65 0.93 -3.28
CA LEU A 235 18.66 0.74 -1.83
C LEU A 235 19.35 -0.57 -1.41
N CYS A 236 19.20 -1.64 -2.18
CA CYS A 236 19.91 -2.91 -1.93
C CYS A 236 21.42 -2.79 -2.09
N ALA A 237 21.87 -2.04 -3.10
CA ALA A 237 23.28 -1.78 -3.30
C ALA A 237 23.84 -0.90 -2.17
N ASP A 238 23.13 0.19 -1.83
CA ASP A 238 23.55 1.17 -0.83
C ASP A 238 23.62 0.58 0.58
N LEU A 239 22.64 -0.24 0.97
CA LEU A 239 22.58 -0.78 2.34
C LEU A 239 23.37 -2.07 2.53
N PHE A 240 23.41 -2.92 1.51
CA PHE A 240 23.83 -4.33 1.66
C PHE A 240 24.88 -4.78 0.65
N ASN A 241 25.28 -3.91 -0.28
CA ASN A 241 26.18 -4.24 -1.37
C ASN A 241 25.68 -5.44 -2.21
N ILE A 242 24.35 -5.51 -2.41
CA ILE A 242 23.69 -6.48 -3.28
C ILE A 242 23.37 -5.77 -4.59
N SER A 243 23.93 -6.24 -5.71
CA SER A 243 23.66 -5.61 -7.00
C SER A 243 22.26 -5.92 -7.50
N LYS A 244 21.75 -5.09 -8.41
CA LYS A 244 20.50 -5.34 -9.14
C LYS A 244 20.43 -6.77 -9.70
N ASP A 245 21.50 -7.23 -10.36
CA ASP A 245 21.52 -8.55 -10.99
C ASP A 245 21.47 -9.67 -9.95
N ASP A 246 22.14 -9.47 -8.80
CA ASP A 246 22.07 -10.41 -7.67
C ASP A 246 20.64 -10.51 -7.12
N VAL A 247 19.88 -9.41 -7.04
CA VAL A 247 18.47 -9.45 -6.61
C VAL A 247 17.65 -10.37 -7.52
N TYR A 248 17.80 -10.26 -8.85
CA TYR A 248 17.09 -11.16 -9.78
C TYR A 248 17.51 -12.63 -9.61
N VAL A 249 18.81 -12.88 -9.42
CA VAL A 249 19.33 -14.23 -9.17
C VAL A 249 18.76 -14.80 -7.88
N ASN A 250 18.76 -14.01 -6.81
CA ASN A 250 18.26 -14.38 -5.49
C ASN A 250 16.77 -14.72 -5.52
N VAL A 251 15.94 -13.87 -6.14
CA VAL A 251 14.50 -14.13 -6.29
C VAL A 251 14.22 -15.41 -7.07
N ASN A 252 14.97 -15.66 -8.14
CA ASN A 252 14.84 -16.90 -8.89
C ASN A 252 15.25 -18.12 -8.06
N GLN A 253 16.34 -18.04 -7.29
CA GLN A 253 16.76 -19.11 -6.39
C GLN A 253 15.72 -19.38 -5.31
N THR A 254 15.13 -18.34 -4.70
CA THR A 254 14.05 -18.48 -3.73
C THR A 254 12.88 -19.28 -4.32
N ASN A 255 12.42 -18.93 -5.52
CA ASN A 255 11.33 -19.66 -6.17
C ASN A 255 11.70 -21.11 -6.51
N GLN A 256 12.95 -21.41 -6.89
CA GLN A 256 13.41 -22.79 -7.07
C GLN A 256 13.38 -23.59 -5.77
N ILE A 257 13.63 -22.93 -4.64
CA ILE A 257 13.59 -23.56 -3.31
C ILE A 257 12.16 -23.72 -2.83
N THR A 258 11.30 -22.71 -2.96
CA THR A 258 9.96 -22.68 -2.37
C THR A 258 8.88 -23.29 -3.27
N GLY A 259 9.09 -23.31 -4.58
CA GLY A 259 8.11 -23.70 -5.60
C GLY A 259 7.26 -22.53 -6.13
N GLY A 260 7.30 -21.37 -5.48
CA GLY A 260 6.43 -20.24 -5.85
C GLY A 260 4.96 -20.65 -5.86
N ARG A 261 4.26 -20.37 -6.96
CA ARG A 261 2.88 -20.87 -7.20
C ARG A 261 2.78 -22.33 -7.60
N ASP A 262 3.86 -22.93 -8.10
CA ASP A 262 3.96 -24.36 -8.41
C ASP A 262 4.45 -25.11 -7.17
N ILE A 263 3.71 -24.94 -6.07
CA ILE A 263 4.05 -25.60 -4.82
C ILE A 263 3.79 -27.10 -4.95
N GLN A 264 4.75 -27.89 -4.47
CA GLN A 264 4.70 -29.36 -4.48
C GLN A 264 4.64 -29.83 -3.03
N SER A 265 3.49 -29.67 -2.39
CA SER A 265 3.26 -30.04 -0.99
C SER A 265 1.87 -30.66 -0.82
N THR A 266 1.46 -30.91 0.41
CA THR A 266 0.10 -31.36 0.75
C THR A 266 -0.31 -30.74 2.08
N ARG A 267 -1.62 -30.60 2.34
CA ARG A 267 -2.19 -30.07 3.59
C ARG A 267 -1.75 -28.64 3.89
N ILE A 268 -1.83 -27.77 2.87
CA ILE A 268 -1.62 -26.34 3.01
C ILE A 268 -2.83 -25.60 2.44
N ALA A 269 -3.54 -24.86 3.28
CA ALA A 269 -4.64 -24.01 2.82
C ALA A 269 -4.11 -22.61 2.50
N PHE A 270 -4.60 -21.99 1.42
CA PHE A 270 -4.22 -20.64 0.99
C PHE A 270 -5.42 -19.68 0.98
N PRO A 271 -5.91 -19.26 2.16
CA PRO A 271 -6.89 -18.18 2.22
C PRO A 271 -6.24 -16.83 1.92
N ASN A 272 -6.87 -16.04 1.04
CA ASN A 272 -6.45 -14.67 0.71
C ASN A 272 -7.60 -13.68 0.96
N GLY A 273 -7.24 -12.47 1.41
CA GLY A 273 -8.21 -11.37 1.52
C GLY A 273 -8.67 -10.89 0.14
N GLY A 274 -9.96 -10.61 -0.03
CA GLY A 274 -10.50 -10.13 -1.29
C GLY A 274 -9.93 -8.77 -1.73
N ILE A 275 -9.61 -7.91 -0.77
CA ILE A 275 -9.00 -6.59 -0.99
C ILE A 275 -7.52 -6.53 -0.57
N ASP A 276 -6.94 -7.66 -0.17
CA ASP A 276 -5.54 -7.70 0.27
C ASP A 276 -4.59 -7.57 -0.93
N PRO A 277 -3.74 -6.53 -0.99
CA PRO A 277 -2.84 -6.34 -2.12
C PRO A 277 -1.77 -7.44 -2.25
N TRP A 278 -1.44 -8.15 -1.17
CA TRP A 278 -0.53 -9.30 -1.23
C TRP A 278 -1.11 -10.50 -1.98
N LYS A 279 -2.43 -10.55 -2.21
CA LYS A 279 -3.07 -11.59 -3.03
C LYS A 279 -2.47 -11.64 -4.44
N ALA A 280 -1.93 -10.53 -4.94
CA ALA A 280 -1.27 -10.45 -6.24
C ALA A 280 -0.12 -11.45 -6.41
N GLN A 281 0.48 -11.93 -5.32
CA GLN A 281 1.55 -12.96 -5.31
C GLN A 281 1.14 -14.26 -4.60
N GLY A 282 -0.15 -14.41 -4.27
CA GLY A 282 -0.69 -15.61 -3.63
C GLY A 282 -1.04 -16.73 -4.61
N ILE A 283 -1.59 -17.80 -4.05
CA ILE A 283 -2.26 -18.89 -4.78
C ILE A 283 -3.73 -18.54 -4.91
N PHE A 284 -4.25 -18.61 -6.13
CA PHE A 284 -5.64 -18.29 -6.44
C PHE A 284 -6.54 -19.54 -6.39
N PRO A 285 -7.84 -19.38 -6.08
CA PRO A 285 -8.80 -20.49 -6.10
C PRO A 285 -8.84 -21.18 -7.48
N PRO A 286 -9.05 -22.52 -7.53
CA PRO A 286 -9.36 -23.41 -6.40
C PRO A 286 -8.15 -23.88 -5.58
N GLY A 287 -6.92 -23.51 -5.97
CA GLY A 287 -5.68 -24.10 -5.46
C GLY A 287 -5.13 -25.18 -6.42
N PRO A 288 -3.92 -25.71 -6.18
CA PRO A 288 -3.31 -26.73 -7.03
C PRO A 288 -4.06 -28.06 -7.01
N ASP A 289 -4.55 -28.49 -5.85
CA ASP A 289 -5.33 -29.72 -5.67
C ASP A 289 -6.21 -29.70 -4.39
N ASP A 290 -6.91 -30.80 -4.11
CA ASP A 290 -7.81 -30.95 -2.97
C ASP A 290 -7.09 -30.94 -1.59
N TYR A 291 -5.79 -31.20 -1.56
CA TYR A 291 -4.94 -31.11 -0.36
C TYR A 291 -4.30 -29.74 -0.19
N GLU A 292 -4.35 -28.90 -1.22
CA GLU A 292 -3.80 -27.54 -1.24
C GLU A 292 -4.85 -26.46 -1.61
N PRO A 293 -6.02 -26.43 -0.93
CA PRO A 293 -7.13 -25.58 -1.35
C PRO A 293 -6.80 -24.10 -1.16
N ALA A 294 -7.19 -23.27 -2.14
CA ALA A 294 -7.12 -21.82 -2.07
C ALA A 294 -8.52 -21.21 -2.15
N PHE A 295 -8.76 -20.17 -1.35
CA PHE A 295 -10.04 -19.46 -1.35
C PHE A 295 -9.87 -17.97 -1.03
N MET A 296 -10.81 -17.18 -1.53
CA MET A 296 -10.86 -15.74 -1.27
C MET A 296 -11.86 -15.46 -0.16
N VAL A 297 -11.55 -14.50 0.71
CA VAL A 297 -12.44 -13.97 1.75
C VAL A 297 -12.94 -12.59 1.30
N PRO A 298 -14.17 -12.49 0.74
CA PRO A 298 -14.66 -11.24 0.16
C PRO A 298 -14.65 -10.07 1.15
N GLY A 299 -14.16 -8.91 0.72
CA GLY A 299 -14.07 -7.70 1.54
C GLY A 299 -13.07 -7.74 2.70
N ALA A 300 -12.35 -8.85 2.90
CA ALA A 300 -11.32 -8.94 3.93
C ALA A 300 -9.99 -8.35 3.44
N SER A 301 -9.34 -7.61 4.33
CA SER A 301 -7.95 -7.14 4.22
C SER A 301 -6.96 -8.24 4.62
N HIS A 302 -5.70 -7.87 4.78
CA HIS A 302 -4.59 -8.81 4.98
C HIS A 302 -4.82 -9.71 6.19
N HIS A 303 -4.96 -11.01 5.92
CA HIS A 303 -5.22 -12.09 6.87
C HIS A 303 -6.28 -11.79 7.95
N ALA A 304 -7.31 -10.99 7.65
CA ALA A 304 -8.20 -10.43 8.67
C ALA A 304 -8.93 -11.48 9.55
N TRP A 305 -9.10 -12.70 9.07
CA TRP A 305 -9.71 -13.81 9.81
C TRP A 305 -8.84 -14.35 10.96
N THR A 306 -7.54 -14.06 10.98
CA THR A 306 -6.62 -14.50 12.05
C THR A 306 -6.72 -13.63 13.30
N HIS A 307 -7.31 -12.43 13.19
CA HIS A 307 -7.56 -11.56 14.33
C HIS A 307 -8.71 -12.07 15.20
N PRO A 308 -8.74 -11.68 16.49
CA PRO A 308 -9.85 -12.02 17.39
C PRO A 308 -11.21 -11.69 16.79
N SER A 309 -12.17 -12.59 16.95
CA SER A 309 -13.54 -12.39 16.49
C SER A 309 -14.20 -11.20 17.18
N ARG A 310 -14.88 -10.34 16.41
CA ARG A 310 -15.64 -9.19 16.91
C ARG A 310 -17.11 -9.31 16.49
N PRO A 311 -18.06 -8.79 17.29
CA PRO A 311 -19.49 -8.85 16.97
C PRO A 311 -19.88 -8.21 15.62
N GLY A 312 -19.08 -7.26 15.12
CA GLY A 312 -19.30 -6.59 13.83
C GLY A 312 -18.60 -7.23 12.63
N ASP A 313 -17.87 -8.34 12.81
CA ASP A 313 -17.14 -8.96 11.70
C ASP A 313 -18.09 -9.36 10.56
N SER A 314 -17.62 -9.21 9.32
CA SER A 314 -18.43 -9.50 8.14
C SER A 314 -18.84 -10.98 8.07
N PRO A 315 -19.95 -11.32 7.40
CA PRO A 315 -20.34 -12.70 7.18
C PRO A 315 -19.26 -13.54 6.46
N SER A 316 -18.48 -12.92 5.56
CA SER A 316 -17.36 -13.59 4.89
C SER A 316 -16.23 -13.96 5.85
N LEU A 317 -15.88 -13.10 6.82
CA LEU A 317 -14.88 -13.41 7.85
C LEU A 317 -15.33 -14.55 8.75
N VAL A 318 -16.59 -14.53 9.20
CA VAL A 318 -17.17 -15.61 10.02
C VAL A 318 -17.13 -16.94 9.26
N LYS A 319 -17.55 -16.93 7.98
CA LYS A 319 -17.50 -18.12 7.12
C LYS A 319 -16.07 -18.63 6.90
N ALA A 320 -15.11 -17.73 6.69
CA ALA A 320 -13.71 -18.10 6.50
C ALA A 320 -13.13 -18.80 7.73
N ARG A 321 -13.37 -18.26 8.93
CA ARG A 321 -12.92 -18.89 10.19
C ARG A 321 -13.53 -20.29 10.37
N ALA A 322 -14.83 -20.45 10.10
CA ALA A 322 -15.50 -21.74 10.19
C ALA A 322 -14.91 -22.76 9.19
N ALA A 323 -14.73 -22.36 7.93
CA ALA A 323 -14.16 -23.22 6.89
C ALA A 323 -12.71 -23.64 7.21
N ILE A 324 -11.90 -22.72 7.75
CA ILE A 324 -10.53 -23.02 8.20
C ILE A 324 -10.54 -24.02 9.36
N SER A 325 -11.41 -23.82 10.36
CA SER A 325 -11.54 -24.74 11.50
C SER A 325 -11.90 -26.14 11.05
N GLU A 326 -12.94 -26.26 10.21
CA GLU A 326 -13.42 -27.54 9.69
C GLU A 326 -12.34 -28.27 8.87
N LEU A 327 -11.59 -27.54 8.03
CA LEU A 327 -10.50 -28.11 7.24
C LEU A 327 -9.36 -28.63 8.13
N VAL A 328 -8.96 -27.85 9.13
CA VAL A 328 -7.89 -28.24 10.07
C VAL A 328 -8.32 -29.44 10.91
N GLU A 329 -9.56 -29.46 11.41
CA GLU A 329 -10.14 -30.61 12.14
C GLU A 329 -10.17 -31.87 11.26
N THR A 330 -10.55 -31.73 10.00
CA THR A 330 -10.54 -32.82 9.02
C THR A 330 -9.14 -33.38 8.85
N TRP A 331 -8.13 -32.53 8.68
CA TRP A 331 -6.74 -32.99 8.58
C TRP A 331 -6.25 -33.67 9.86
N LEU A 332 -6.58 -33.13 11.04
CA LEU A 332 -6.18 -33.72 12.33
C LEU A 332 -6.84 -35.08 12.63
N SER A 333 -7.95 -35.41 11.95
CA SER A 333 -8.63 -36.70 12.07
C SER A 333 -8.05 -37.82 11.21
N GLN A 334 -7.10 -37.50 10.31
CA GLN A 334 -6.40 -38.43 9.41
C GLN A 334 -5.07 -38.89 10.01
#